data_AF-A0A561SUK4-F1
#
_entry.id   AF-A0A561SUK4-F1
#
_cell.length_a   1.000
_cell.length_b   1.000
_cell.length_c   1.000
_cell.angle_alpha   90.00
_cell.angle_beta   90.00
_cell.angle_gamma   90.00
#
_symmetry.space_group_name_H-M   'P 1'
#
loop_
_entity.id
_entity.type
_entity.pdbx_description
1 polymer ?
#
loop_
_entity_poly.entity_id
_entity_poly.type
_entity_poly.pdbx_seq_one_letter_code
_entity_poly.pdbx_strand_id
1 'polypeptide(L)' 'MTSSPEERRTAFRVVRGEPSDAELAALTVVLAAVAADPPAPAPAPVRDRWSDPATRFRTPLHHGPGAWRTSTWPR' A
#
# COMPACT_ATOMS: atom_id res chain seq x y z
N MET A 1 28.75 -23.56 0.26
CA MET A 1 29.09 -22.26 -0.37
C MET A 1 28.11 -21.23 0.16
N THR A 2 28.53 -20.41 1.11
CA THR A 2 27.68 -19.39 1.76
C THR A 2 27.98 -18.04 1.12
N SER A 3 27.00 -17.43 0.46
CA SER A 3 27.14 -16.13 -0.21
C SER A 3 27.50 -15.02 0.77
N SER A 4 28.41 -14.13 0.35
CA SER A 4 28.92 -13.03 1.17
C SER A 4 27.82 -12.00 1.48
N PRO A 5 27.80 -11.35 2.67
CA PRO A 5 26.85 -10.28 2.98
C PRO A 5 26.93 -9.07 2.02
N GLU A 6 28.01 -8.92 1.26
CA GLU A 6 28.06 -7.94 0.15
C GLU A 6 27.30 -8.40 -1.08
N GLU A 7 27.40 -9.68 -1.46
CA GLU A 7 26.60 -10.25 -2.57
C GLU A 7 25.10 -10.14 -2.28
N ARG A 8 24.71 -10.22 -1.00
CA ARG A 8 23.31 -10.00 -0.57
C ARG A 8 22.86 -8.54 -0.67
N ARG A 9 23.78 -7.58 -0.76
CA ARG A 9 23.48 -6.14 -0.88
C ARG A 9 23.51 -5.65 -2.33
N THR A 10 23.93 -6.48 -3.28
CA THR A 10 23.94 -6.13 -4.71
C THR A 10 22.55 -6.33 -5.32
N ALA A 11 22.00 -5.28 -5.95
CA ALA A 11 20.68 -5.35 -6.60
C ALA A 11 20.66 -6.30 -7.81
N PHE A 12 21.70 -6.27 -8.65
CA PHE A 12 21.92 -7.21 -9.76
C PHE A 12 23.38 -7.18 -10.24
N ARG A 13 23.81 -8.19 -11.00
CA ARG A 13 25.17 -8.27 -11.59
C ARG A 13 25.10 -8.54 -13.09
N VAL A 14 25.85 -7.79 -13.88
CA VAL A 14 26.05 -8.07 -15.31
C VAL A 14 27.02 -9.24 -15.44
N VAL A 15 26.57 -10.36 -16.02
CA VAL A 15 27.40 -11.56 -16.19
C VAL A 15 28.19 -11.54 -17.50
N ARG A 16 27.66 -10.85 -18.53
CA ARG A 16 28.26 -10.77 -19.86
C ARG A 16 27.83 -9.48 -20.57
N GLY A 17 28.72 -8.94 -21.41
CA GLY A 17 28.49 -7.74 -22.23
C GLY A 17 29.04 -6.48 -21.57
N GLU A 18 29.11 -5.40 -22.35
CA GLU A 18 29.48 -4.06 -21.88
C GLU A 18 28.28 -3.12 -22.14
N PRO A 19 27.28 -3.12 -21.22
CA PRO A 19 26.12 -2.26 -21.37
C PRO A 19 26.54 -0.79 -21.17
N SER A 20 25.90 0.09 -21.94
CA SER A 20 26.04 1.53 -21.74
C SER A 20 25.40 1.99 -20.43
N ASP A 21 25.83 3.16 -19.94
CA ASP A 21 25.25 3.80 -18.75
C ASP A 21 23.73 3.98 -18.87
N ALA A 22 23.25 4.28 -20.08
CA ALA A 22 21.83 4.46 -20.35
C ALA A 22 21.04 3.14 -20.19
N GLU A 23 21.61 2.02 -20.62
CA GLU A 23 20.99 0.70 -20.47
C GLU A 23 20.98 0.24 -19.01
N LEU A 24 22.05 0.51 -18.26
CA LEU A 24 22.11 0.23 -16.82
C LEU A 24 21.09 1.07 -16.05
N ALA A 25 20.93 2.35 -16.40
CA ALA A 25 19.92 3.22 -15.79
C ALA A 25 18.51 2.73 -16.09
N ALA A 26 18.22 2.38 -17.35
CA ALA A 26 16.92 1.85 -17.77
C ALA A 26 16.56 0.56 -17.02
N LEU A 27 17.50 -0.39 -16.92
CA LEU A 27 17.29 -1.64 -16.20
C LEU A 27 17.04 -1.39 -14.70
N THR A 28 17.82 -0.49 -14.09
CA THR A 28 17.65 -0.12 -12.67
C THR A 28 16.26 0.45 -12.41
N VAL A 29 15.78 1.34 -13.28
CA VAL A 29 14.43 1.93 -13.16
C VAL A 29 13.35 0.85 -13.25
N VAL A 30 13.47 -0.08 -14.21
CA VAL A 30 12.50 -1.17 -14.37
C VAL A 30 12.50 -2.08 -13.14
N LEU A 31 13.67 -2.49 -12.66
CA LEU A 31 13.78 -3.34 -11.46
C LEU A 31 13.23 -2.63 -10.22
N ALA A 32 13.51 -1.34 -10.04
CA ALA A 32 12.96 -0.54 -8.96
C ALA A 32 11.42 -0.44 -9.05
N ALA A 33 10.87 -0.27 -10.25
CA ALA A 33 9.43 -0.20 -10.47
C ALA A 33 8.73 -1.55 -10.19
N VAL A 34 9.37 -2.68 -10.54
CA VAL A 34 8.83 -4.03 -10.25
C VAL A 34 8.93 -4.37 -8.77
N ALA A 35 9.99 -3.92 -8.08
CA ALA A 35 10.19 -4.14 -6.66
C ALA A 35 9.39 -3.18 -5.77
N ALA A 36 8.85 -2.09 -6.33
CA ALA A 36 8.05 -1.13 -5.59
C ALA A 36 6.72 -1.75 -5.17
N ASP A 37 6.42 -1.71 -3.88
CA ASP A 37 5.09 -2.07 -3.40
C ASP A 37 4.04 -1.10 -3.97
N PRO A 38 2.85 -1.60 -4.34
CA PRO A 38 1.77 -0.72 -4.75
C PRO A 38 1.45 0.25 -3.60
N PRO A 39 1.10 1.52 -3.91
CA PRO A 39 0.71 2.46 -2.88
C PRO A 39 -0.45 1.87 -2.07
N ALA A 40 -0.36 1.98 -0.75
CA ALA A 40 -1.43 1.54 0.13
C ALA A 40 -2.74 2.20 -0.30
N PRO A 41 -3.87 1.46 -0.33
CA PRO A 41 -5.15 2.04 -0.68
C PRO A 41 -5.43 3.22 0.24
N ALA A 42 -5.91 4.32 -0.36
CA ALA A 42 -6.34 5.47 0.42
C ALA A 42 -7.39 5.03 1.44
N PRO A 43 -7.35 5.55 2.69
CA PRO A 43 -8.39 5.25 3.65
C PRO A 43 -9.75 5.63 3.06
N ALA A 44 -10.75 4.77 3.28
CA ALA A 44 -12.11 5.05 2.86
C ALA A 44 -12.54 6.41 3.45
N PRO A 45 -13.25 7.26 2.68
CA PRO A 45 -13.70 8.54 3.20
C PRO A 45 -14.56 8.31 4.44
N VAL A 46 -14.21 8.98 5.54
CA VAL A 46 -15.01 8.96 6.76
C VAL A 46 -16.33 9.64 6.43
N ARG A 47 -17.42 8.88 6.41
CA ARG A 47 -18.75 9.46 6.25
C ARG A 47 -19.07 10.27 7.50
N ASP A 48 -19.55 11.50 7.29
CA ASP A 48 -20.11 12.28 8.38
C ASP A 48 -21.33 11.54 8.94
N ARG A 49 -21.22 11.15 10.21
CA ARG A 49 -22.25 10.37 10.91
C ARG A 49 -23.35 11.26 11.49
N TRP A 50 -23.11 12.58 11.62
CA TRP A 50 -24.12 13.52 12.08
C TRP A 50 -25.20 13.81 11.03
N SER A 51 -24.81 13.80 9.75
CA SER A 51 -25.71 14.03 8.61
C SER A 51 -26.27 12.75 7.99
N ASP A 52 -26.00 11.58 8.56
CA ASP A 52 -26.45 10.28 8.05
C ASP A 52 -27.99 10.16 8.12
N PRO A 53 -28.72 10.09 6.99
CA PRO A 53 -30.19 9.99 7.01
C PRO A 53 -30.72 8.75 7.74
N ALA A 54 -29.89 7.70 7.89
CA ALA A 54 -30.27 6.48 8.60
C ALA A 54 -30.53 6.72 10.10
N THR A 55 -30.03 7.82 10.69
CA THR A 55 -30.33 8.19 12.08
C THR A 55 -31.81 8.55 12.28
N ARG A 56 -32.48 9.05 11.24
CA ARG A 56 -33.92 9.39 11.25
C ARG A 56 -34.84 8.17 11.34
N PHE A 57 -34.30 6.97 11.16
CA PHE A 57 -35.04 5.73 11.15
C PHE A 57 -34.47 4.74 12.17
N ARG A 58 -35.31 3.82 12.65
CA ARG A 58 -34.85 2.70 13.49
C ARG A 58 -34.13 1.67 12.60
N THR A 59 -32.83 1.87 12.39
CA THR A 59 -31.97 0.90 11.68
C THR A 59 -31.27 -0.07 12.64
N PRO A 60 -31.02 -1.33 12.23
CA PRO A 60 -30.15 -2.27 12.93
C PRO A 60 -28.72 -1.75 13.11
N LEU A 61 -28.00 -2.28 14.11
CA LEU A 61 -26.58 -2.01 14.28
C LEU A 61 -25.78 -2.84 13.25
N HIS A 62 -24.95 -2.17 12.45
CA HIS A 62 -24.04 -2.83 11.51
C HIS A 62 -22.67 -3.05 12.15
N HIS A 63 -22.00 -4.16 11.81
CA HIS A 63 -20.61 -4.38 12.17
C HIS A 63 -19.69 -3.62 11.21
N GLY A 64 -18.54 -3.13 11.70
CA GLY A 64 -17.54 -2.49 10.87
C GLY A 64 -16.71 -1.43 11.59
N PRO A 65 -15.71 -0.85 10.90
CA PRO A 65 -14.87 0.20 11.45
C PRO A 65 -15.70 1.37 12.01
N GLY A 66 -15.45 1.73 13.27
CA GLY A 66 -16.13 2.83 13.95
C GLY A 66 -17.54 2.52 14.47
N ALA A 67 -18.14 1.37 14.12
CA ALA A 67 -19.54 1.05 14.46
C ALA A 67 -19.80 0.98 15.97
N TRP A 68 -18.86 0.44 16.75
CA TRP A 68 -18.96 0.39 18.21
C TRP A 68 -18.98 1.78 18.85
N ARG A 69 -18.13 2.70 18.37
CA ARG A 69 -18.02 4.07 18.91
C ARG A 69 -19.27 4.90 18.65
N THR A 70 -19.96 4.65 17.55
CA THR A 70 -21.20 5.36 17.18
C THR A 70 -22.46 4.70 17.74
N SER A 71 -22.36 3.52 18.35
CA SER A 71 -23.52 2.78 18.87
C SER A 71 -24.24 3.48 20.03
N THR A 72 -23.52 4.35 20.75
CA THR A 72 -24.02 5.09 21.93
C THR A 72 -24.37 6.54 21.63
N TRP A 73 -24.32 6.98 20.37
CA TRP A 73 -24.66 8.35 20.00
C TRP A 73 -26.18 8.58 20.11
N PRO A 74 -26.63 9.80 20.48
CA PRO A 74 -28.04 10.16 20.43
C PRO A 74 -28.55 10.02 18.99
N ARG A 75 -29.71 9.37 18.80
CA ARG A 75 -30.41 9.31 17.50
C ARG A 75 -31.41 10.45 17.38
#